data_AF-A0A507AM15-F1
#
_entry.id   AF-A0A507AM15-F1
#
_cell.length_a   1.000
_cell.length_b   1.000
_cell.length_c   1.000
_cell.angle_alpha   90.00
_cell.angle_beta   90.00
_cell.angle_gamma   90.00
#
_symmetry.space_group_name_H-M   'P 1'
#
loop_
_entity.id
_entity.type
_entity.pdbx_description
1 polymer ?
#
loop_
_entity_poly.entity_id
_entity_poly.type
_entity_poly.pdbx_seq_one_letter_code
_entity_poly.pdbx_strand_id
1 'polypeptide(L)'
;MKIGSPSQIDWHVLLAFLLSLAYTFGGCEPITAWWTTSGPSVAFQHSLTKDIIHSLCNNVAHMFPPGAANFAEMALETSSLPCHGTALAATGWLDEQRDGLFVSYDAGKRRRAELTLRKMALFYLGLNDDLVHDTFECDLSTGRYVLRESEKVLDGRTGGMHADTRLSVVSRDKGESYQLFYHDETGAVVRITYTRTQGWHSKDTVVDSSVAGALSAYWHDTGNISVATLRDSTSFRISEITAGSTTWQHCKLGEHVSGSNAWLTFLLLSFPSWTDSVPISAPQDYGSASLTNWTSESSGLCLAAREGGSWSLFYTSGARLHGITADVVAGNSALDPSEDESVWPLAKMPNAPLAIATHSDLKTLWIYYFTDKGLVQVYRNASQQWQPASVILSATPAQPVQGRPPAGVGTGLPGTSGPSTPSPSSSRPGATSSAAEPSRSSTAEQDECGPGCSHDARTTGIAVGIAMGVAALAMMAIAWWLLRRWRRKQAGIDRAAREEREYVPYHLRPEWAHIQPYSQFGNLTWTPEQPGGEWKAEHKEHASTSDGAM
;
A
#
# COMPACT_ATOMS: atom_id res chain seq x y z
N MET A 1 -23.73 -50.54 -34.52
CA MET A 1 -23.21 -49.82 -33.34
C MET A 1 -23.57 -48.36 -33.53
N LYS A 2 -24.65 -47.89 -32.89
CA LYS A 2 -25.13 -46.50 -33.01
C LYS A 2 -24.26 -45.62 -32.11
N ILE A 3 -23.51 -44.71 -32.71
CA ILE A 3 -22.75 -43.68 -31.98
C ILE A 3 -23.78 -42.70 -31.42
N GLY A 4 -23.91 -42.67 -30.10
CA GLY A 4 -24.82 -41.78 -29.38
C GLY A 4 -24.50 -40.31 -29.67
N SER A 5 -25.54 -39.50 -29.77
CA SER A 5 -25.44 -38.07 -30.07
C SER A 5 -24.54 -37.35 -29.06
N PRO A 6 -23.71 -36.38 -29.49
CA PRO A 6 -22.86 -35.63 -28.60
C PRO A 6 -23.72 -34.91 -27.56
N SER A 7 -23.37 -35.17 -26.30
CA SER A 7 -24.02 -34.68 -25.08
C SER A 7 -24.20 -33.17 -25.08
N GLN A 8 -25.42 -32.75 -24.72
CA GLN A 8 -25.81 -31.38 -24.41
C GLN A 8 -24.87 -30.85 -23.30
N ILE A 9 -23.98 -29.92 -23.65
CA ILE A 9 -23.16 -29.20 -22.66
C ILE A 9 -24.11 -28.36 -21.84
N ASP A 10 -24.13 -28.58 -20.53
CA ASP A 10 -24.93 -27.80 -19.60
C ASP A 10 -24.31 -26.39 -19.49
N TRP A 11 -24.91 -25.44 -20.22
CA TRP A 11 -24.50 -24.05 -20.23
C TRP A 11 -24.55 -23.39 -18.85
N HIS A 12 -25.34 -23.91 -17.91
CA HIS A 12 -25.35 -23.40 -16.54
C HIS A 12 -24.09 -23.78 -15.77
N VAL A 13 -23.56 -24.99 -15.98
CA VAL A 13 -22.29 -25.42 -15.38
C VAL A 13 -21.12 -24.63 -15.97
N LEU A 14 -21.11 -24.40 -17.29
CA LEU A 14 -20.09 -23.57 -17.93
C LEU A 14 -20.17 -22.11 -17.48
N LEU A 15 -21.37 -21.54 -17.36
CA LEU A 15 -21.56 -20.17 -16.89
C LEU A 15 -21.19 -20.02 -15.40
N ALA A 16 -21.55 -20.98 -14.56
CA ALA A 16 -21.14 -21.01 -13.16
C ALA A 16 -19.62 -21.12 -13.01
N PHE A 17 -18.97 -21.96 -13.83
CA PHE A 17 -17.51 -22.08 -13.87
C PHE A 17 -16.82 -20.81 -14.40
N LEU A 18 -17.40 -20.14 -15.40
CA LEU A 18 -16.88 -18.87 -15.90
C LEU A 18 -17.11 -17.72 -14.92
N LEU A 19 -18.24 -17.70 -14.19
CA LEU A 19 -18.51 -16.74 -13.14
C LEU A 19 -17.62 -16.98 -11.92
N SER A 20 -17.34 -18.23 -11.54
CA SER A 20 -16.39 -18.54 -10.48
C SER A 20 -14.96 -18.16 -10.90
N LEU A 21 -14.55 -18.43 -12.14
CA LEU A 21 -13.27 -17.94 -12.66
C LEU A 21 -13.21 -16.41 -12.64
N ALA A 22 -14.27 -15.72 -13.07
CA ALA A 22 -14.33 -14.26 -13.06
C ALA A 22 -14.24 -13.69 -11.64
N TYR A 23 -14.81 -14.38 -10.64
CA TYR A 23 -14.73 -13.99 -9.22
C TYR A 23 -13.34 -14.23 -8.61
N THR A 24 -12.60 -15.25 -9.06
CA THR A 24 -11.22 -15.50 -8.57
C THR A 24 -10.19 -14.44 -8.98
N PHE A 25 -10.55 -13.49 -9.86
CA PHE A 25 -9.66 -12.39 -10.24
C PHE A 25 -9.78 -11.15 -9.34
N GLY A 26 -10.49 -11.23 -8.21
CA GLY A 26 -10.42 -10.25 -7.12
C GLY A 26 -9.08 -10.32 -6.39
N GLY A 27 -7.97 -10.15 -7.12
CA GLY A 27 -6.62 -10.22 -6.57
C GLY A 27 -6.40 -9.16 -5.52
N CYS A 28 -5.93 -9.61 -4.36
CA CYS A 28 -5.44 -8.78 -3.27
C CYS A 28 -4.29 -7.90 -3.77
N GLU A 29 -4.46 -6.57 -3.87
CA GLU A 29 -3.44 -5.64 -4.36
C GLU A 29 -2.42 -5.37 -3.24
N PRO A 30 -1.23 -5.99 -3.27
CA PRO A 30 -0.21 -5.77 -2.25
C PRO A 30 0.21 -4.30 -2.27
N ILE A 31 0.42 -3.74 -1.10
CA ILE A 31 0.67 -2.32 -0.91
C ILE A 31 1.79 -2.13 0.11
N THR A 32 2.62 -1.12 -0.12
CA THR A 32 3.66 -0.68 0.80
C THR A 32 3.69 0.84 0.83
N ALA A 33 4.10 1.41 1.95
CA ALA A 33 4.19 2.84 2.15
C ALA A 33 5.39 3.14 3.02
N TRP A 34 5.97 4.31 2.82
CA TRP A 34 7.14 4.76 3.55
C TRP A 34 7.07 6.27 3.73
N TRP A 35 7.83 6.76 4.70
CA TRP A 35 8.04 8.18 4.88
C TRP A 35 9.33 8.59 4.18
N THR A 36 9.29 9.71 3.48
CA THR A 36 10.47 10.50 3.13
C THR A 36 10.36 11.83 3.88
N THR A 37 11.46 12.54 4.09
CA THR A 37 11.41 13.89 4.70
C THR A 37 10.49 14.87 3.99
N SER A 38 10.17 14.60 2.72
CA SER A 38 9.27 15.43 1.93
C SER A 38 7.81 15.07 2.13
N GLY A 39 7.53 13.88 2.65
CA GLY A 39 6.20 13.37 2.91
C GLY A 39 6.07 11.86 2.74
N PRO A 40 4.84 11.35 2.92
CA PRO A 40 4.56 9.95 2.76
C PRO A 40 4.52 9.59 1.29
N SER A 41 4.85 8.35 0.98
CA SER A 41 4.78 7.76 -0.36
C SER A 41 4.20 6.37 -0.27
N VAL A 42 3.58 5.92 -1.35
CA VAL A 42 2.87 4.64 -1.42
C VAL A 42 3.16 3.98 -2.76
N ALA A 43 3.29 2.66 -2.74
CA ALA A 43 3.35 1.84 -3.94
C ALA A 43 2.48 0.60 -3.77
N PHE A 44 1.88 0.13 -4.86
CA PHE A 44 1.03 -1.06 -4.86
C PHE A 44 1.17 -1.81 -6.18
N GLN A 45 0.88 -3.11 -6.18
CA GLN A 45 0.81 -3.85 -7.43
C GLN A 45 -0.58 -3.73 -8.04
N HIS A 46 -0.64 -3.30 -9.30
CA HIS A 46 -1.90 -3.25 -10.03
C HIS A 46 -2.39 -4.66 -10.38
N SER A 47 -3.61 -5.01 -9.98
CA SER A 47 -4.17 -6.36 -10.15
C SER A 47 -4.20 -6.85 -11.60
N LEU A 48 -4.45 -5.99 -12.59
CA LEU A 48 -4.46 -6.40 -14.01
C LEU A 48 -3.07 -6.46 -14.66
N THR A 49 -2.31 -5.37 -14.64
CA THR A 49 -1.03 -5.28 -15.37
C THR A 49 0.13 -5.95 -14.65
N LYS A 50 0.00 -6.20 -13.34
CA LYS A 50 1.04 -6.72 -12.44
C LYS A 50 2.22 -5.76 -12.21
N ASP A 51 2.15 -4.56 -12.80
CA ASP A 51 3.12 -3.50 -12.56
C ASP A 51 3.00 -2.98 -11.13
N ILE A 52 4.12 -2.51 -10.58
CA ILE A 52 4.13 -1.81 -9.30
C ILE A 52 3.94 -0.33 -9.59
N ILE A 53 2.79 0.21 -9.18
CA ILE A 53 2.42 1.61 -9.33
C ILE A 53 2.89 2.38 -8.10
N HIS A 54 3.49 3.54 -8.28
CA HIS A 54 3.99 4.36 -7.18
C HIS A 54 3.34 5.76 -7.14
N SER A 55 3.37 6.42 -5.98
CA SER A 55 3.04 7.85 -5.85
C SER A 55 4.19 8.74 -6.33
N LEU A 56 3.88 9.96 -6.76
CA LEU A 56 4.88 10.97 -7.12
C LEU A 56 5.79 11.27 -5.93
N CYS A 57 7.10 11.19 -6.16
CA CYS A 57 8.12 11.38 -5.13
C CYS A 57 8.41 12.86 -4.84
N ASN A 58 7.92 13.79 -5.68
CA ASN A 58 8.12 15.23 -5.54
C ASN A 58 6.91 16.00 -4.98
N ASN A 59 5.73 15.37 -4.88
CA ASN A 59 4.49 16.06 -4.56
C ASN A 59 3.65 15.30 -3.51
N VAL A 60 3.43 15.95 -2.36
CA VAL A 60 2.59 15.42 -1.28
C VAL A 60 1.13 15.85 -1.36
N ALA A 61 0.84 16.99 -2.00
CA ALA A 61 -0.53 17.48 -2.12
C ALA A 61 -1.32 16.63 -3.14
N HIS A 62 -0.62 16.15 -4.16
CA HIS A 62 -1.16 15.26 -5.19
C HIS A 62 -0.22 14.08 -5.36
N MET A 63 -0.47 13.01 -4.60
CA MET A 63 0.31 11.76 -4.69
C MET A 63 0.23 11.11 -6.08
N PHE A 64 -0.88 11.32 -6.78
CA PHE A 64 -1.08 10.84 -8.13
C PHE A 64 -1.45 12.00 -9.04
N PRO A 65 -1.01 11.99 -10.32
CA PRO A 65 -1.42 13.00 -11.28
C PRO A 65 -2.96 13.07 -11.38
N PRO A 66 -3.57 14.27 -11.43
CA PRO A 66 -5.01 14.40 -11.64
C PRO A 66 -5.42 13.72 -12.95
N GLY A 67 -6.41 12.84 -12.88
CA GLY A 67 -6.87 12.12 -14.07
C GLY A 67 -5.89 11.08 -14.60
N ALA A 68 -4.97 10.57 -13.77
CA ALA A 68 -4.17 9.37 -14.07
C ALA A 68 -5.06 8.13 -14.24
N ALA A 69 -5.81 8.07 -15.34
CA ALA A 69 -6.48 6.86 -15.79
C ALA A 69 -5.46 5.85 -16.33
N ASN A 70 -4.25 6.32 -16.70
CA ASN A 70 -3.19 5.51 -17.27
C ASN A 70 -2.13 5.20 -16.21
N PHE A 71 -2.33 4.10 -15.48
CA PHE A 71 -1.36 3.55 -14.53
C PHE A 71 0.02 3.30 -15.14
N ALA A 72 0.10 3.09 -16.45
CA ALA A 72 1.34 2.84 -17.17
C ALA A 72 2.40 3.93 -16.95
N GLU A 73 2.00 5.19 -16.73
CA GLU A 73 2.95 6.28 -16.50
C GLU A 73 3.55 6.30 -15.08
N MET A 74 2.88 5.63 -14.14
CA MET A 74 3.28 5.52 -12.74
C MET A 74 3.81 4.13 -12.40
N ALA A 75 3.99 3.27 -13.40
CA ALA A 75 4.59 1.96 -13.26
C ALA A 75 6.10 2.10 -13.05
N LEU A 76 6.62 1.47 -11.99
CA LEU A 76 8.05 1.37 -11.75
C LEU A 76 8.70 0.46 -12.80
N GLU A 77 9.83 0.91 -13.34
CA GLU A 77 10.73 0.06 -14.09
C GLU A 77 11.42 -0.89 -13.11
N THR A 78 10.99 -2.15 -13.11
CA THR A 78 11.53 -3.21 -12.26
C THR A 78 12.57 -4.01 -13.03
N SER A 79 13.65 -4.39 -12.34
CA SER A 79 14.73 -5.20 -12.93
C SER A 79 14.27 -6.62 -13.30
N SER A 80 13.30 -7.14 -12.54
CA SER A 80 12.66 -8.42 -12.72
C SER A 80 11.16 -8.23 -12.73
N LEU A 81 10.45 -8.95 -13.60
CA LEU A 81 9.00 -8.89 -13.63
C LEU A 81 8.43 -9.37 -12.28
N PRO A 82 7.59 -8.57 -11.60
CA PRO A 82 7.02 -8.97 -10.31
C PRO A 82 6.04 -10.14 -10.46
N CYS A 83 6.06 -11.07 -9.50
CA CYS A 83 5.02 -12.08 -9.37
C CYS A 83 3.65 -11.46 -9.10
N HIS A 84 2.58 -12.10 -9.57
CA HIS A 84 1.23 -11.65 -9.23
C HIS A 84 0.97 -11.82 -7.74
N GLY A 85 0.50 -10.75 -7.09
CA GLY A 85 0.28 -10.74 -5.64
C GLY A 85 1.58 -10.72 -4.85
N THR A 86 2.70 -10.29 -5.47
CA THR A 86 4.01 -10.25 -4.80
C THR A 86 3.92 -9.48 -3.49
N ALA A 87 4.54 -9.99 -2.43
CA ALA A 87 4.78 -9.18 -1.25
C ALA A 87 5.63 -7.95 -1.62
N LEU A 88 5.32 -6.80 -1.02
CA LEU A 88 6.01 -5.54 -1.24
C LEU A 88 6.48 -4.99 0.09
N ALA A 89 7.74 -4.55 0.14
CA ALA A 89 8.24 -3.72 1.23
C ALA A 89 9.10 -2.60 0.64
N ALA A 90 8.96 -1.39 1.16
CA ALA A 90 9.75 -0.26 0.70
C ALA A 90 10.18 0.62 1.87
N THR A 91 11.27 1.35 1.63
CA THR A 91 11.78 2.37 2.55
C THR A 91 12.41 3.49 1.72
N GLY A 92 12.36 4.71 2.22
CA GLY A 92 12.88 5.87 1.52
C GLY A 92 13.73 6.75 2.42
N TRP A 93 14.65 7.48 1.80
CA TRP A 93 15.55 8.39 2.50
C TRP A 93 15.92 9.57 1.62
N LEU A 94 16.50 10.59 2.25
CA LEU A 94 17.24 11.62 1.54
C LEU A 94 18.71 11.25 1.49
N ASP A 95 19.27 11.26 0.30
CA ASP A 95 20.69 11.27 0.10
C ASP A 95 21.15 12.73 -0.07
N GLU A 96 21.84 13.22 0.96
CA GLU A 96 22.57 14.48 0.89
C GLU A 96 23.85 14.19 0.12
N GLN A 97 23.81 14.29 -1.21
CA GLN A 97 25.04 14.28 -1.98
C GLN A 97 25.85 15.51 -1.60
N ARG A 98 26.85 15.29 -0.75
CA ARG A 98 27.88 16.27 -0.38
C ARG A 98 28.94 16.43 -1.45
N ASP A 99 28.74 15.85 -2.64
CA ASP A 99 29.73 15.95 -3.71
C ASP A 99 29.78 17.39 -4.24
N GLY A 100 30.94 17.98 -3.94
CA GLY A 100 31.26 19.38 -4.08
C GLY A 100 30.94 19.98 -5.45
N LEU A 101 30.72 21.30 -5.41
CA LEU A 101 30.93 22.24 -6.51
C LEU A 101 29.74 22.55 -7.41
N PHE A 102 28.64 23.01 -6.81
CA PHE A 102 27.85 24.08 -7.44
C PHE A 102 27.96 25.35 -6.60
N VAL A 103 28.96 26.17 -6.93
CA VAL A 103 29.02 27.56 -6.49
C VAL A 103 28.21 28.35 -7.50
N SER A 104 26.97 28.70 -7.15
CA SER A 104 26.28 29.76 -7.86
C SER A 104 27.05 31.06 -7.60
N TYR A 105 27.59 31.66 -8.66
CA TYR A 105 28.22 32.97 -8.62
C TYR A 105 27.12 34.03 -8.64
N ASP A 106 26.47 34.24 -7.51
CA ASP A 106 25.69 35.44 -7.28
C ASP A 106 26.38 36.31 -6.22
N ALA A 107 26.70 37.53 -6.63
CA ALA A 107 27.48 38.60 -5.98
C ALA A 107 27.88 38.38 -4.49
N GLY A 108 28.88 37.52 -4.24
CA GLY A 108 29.63 37.50 -2.98
C GLY A 108 29.07 36.64 -1.84
N LYS A 109 27.98 35.89 -2.04
CA LYS A 109 27.51 34.88 -1.06
C LYS A 109 27.56 33.49 -1.66
N ARG A 110 28.62 32.72 -1.36
CA ARG A 110 28.72 31.30 -1.70
C ARG A 110 27.62 30.51 -0.98
N ARG A 111 26.47 30.33 -1.62
CA ARG A 111 25.49 29.32 -1.19
C ARG A 111 25.87 28.01 -1.87
N ARG A 112 26.23 27.02 -1.05
CA ARG A 112 26.44 25.64 -1.48
C ARG A 112 25.05 25.10 -1.84
N ALA A 113 24.78 24.85 -3.11
CA ALA A 113 23.55 24.19 -3.53
C ALA A 113 23.65 22.72 -3.11
N GLU A 114 22.94 22.36 -2.04
CA GLU A 114 22.82 20.99 -1.57
C GLU A 114 21.79 20.29 -2.45
N LEU A 115 22.24 19.38 -3.32
CA LEU A 115 21.35 18.58 -4.14
C LEU A 115 20.81 17.44 -3.28
N THR A 116 19.60 17.63 -2.78
CA THR A 116 18.89 16.60 -2.02
C THR A 116 18.27 15.59 -2.97
N LEU A 117 18.88 14.42 -3.11
CA LEU A 117 18.30 13.31 -3.87
C LEU A 117 17.32 12.55 -2.99
N ARG A 118 16.12 12.27 -3.49
CA ARG A 118 15.15 11.40 -2.79
C ARG A 118 15.33 9.99 -3.33
N LYS A 119 15.61 9.03 -2.47
CA LYS A 119 15.82 7.63 -2.84
C LYS A 119 14.80 6.73 -2.20
N MET A 120 14.57 5.58 -2.82
CA MET A 120 13.71 4.51 -2.34
C MET A 120 14.39 3.17 -2.62
N ALA A 121 14.33 2.26 -1.66
CA ALA A 121 14.61 0.84 -1.87
C ALA A 121 13.29 0.08 -1.85
N LEU A 122 13.06 -0.76 -2.85
CA LEU A 122 11.89 -1.60 -3.02
C LEU A 122 12.31 -3.07 -3.00
N PHE A 123 11.57 -3.86 -2.23
CA PHE A 123 11.73 -5.29 -2.10
C PHE A 123 10.47 -6.00 -2.59
N TYR A 124 10.64 -6.95 -3.48
CA TYR A 124 9.54 -7.72 -4.07
C TYR A 124 10.01 -9.10 -4.54
N LEU A 125 9.06 -9.95 -4.90
CA LEU A 125 9.28 -11.28 -5.45
C LEU A 125 9.15 -11.22 -6.98
N GLY A 126 10.22 -11.54 -7.68
CA GLY A 126 10.20 -11.66 -9.14
C GLY A 126 9.59 -12.99 -9.60
N LEU A 127 9.31 -13.15 -10.90
CA LEU A 127 8.67 -14.34 -11.52
C LEU A 127 9.27 -15.71 -11.18
N ASN A 128 10.50 -15.76 -10.68
CA ASN A 128 11.16 -17.01 -10.26
C ASN A 128 11.16 -17.19 -8.73
N ASP A 129 10.30 -16.45 -8.03
CA ASP A 129 10.25 -16.32 -6.56
C ASP A 129 11.54 -15.78 -5.95
N ASP A 130 12.37 -15.15 -6.78
CA ASP A 130 13.59 -14.46 -6.35
C ASP A 130 13.21 -13.22 -5.54
N LEU A 131 13.81 -13.05 -4.36
CA LEU A 131 13.70 -11.82 -3.59
C LEU A 131 14.61 -10.78 -4.23
N VAL A 132 14.01 -9.73 -4.79
CA VAL A 132 14.70 -8.67 -5.53
C VAL A 132 14.71 -7.40 -4.69
N HIS A 133 15.84 -6.71 -4.73
CA HIS A 133 16.06 -5.38 -4.16
C HIS A 133 16.38 -4.41 -5.30
N ASP A 134 15.47 -3.48 -5.56
CA ASP A 134 15.66 -2.41 -6.53
C ASP A 134 15.77 -1.06 -5.81
N THR A 135 16.81 -0.28 -6.12
CA THR A 135 16.99 1.08 -5.61
C THR A 135 16.67 2.09 -6.69
N PHE A 136 15.88 3.09 -6.31
CA PHE A 136 15.38 4.14 -7.19
C PHE A 136 15.80 5.53 -6.70
N GLU A 137 15.91 6.44 -7.65
CA GLU A 137 16.12 7.86 -7.40
C GLU A 137 14.98 8.67 -8.00
N CYS A 138 14.50 9.66 -7.25
CA CYS A 138 13.45 10.55 -7.68
C CYS A 138 13.98 11.57 -8.69
N ASP A 139 13.44 11.54 -9.90
CA ASP A 139 13.53 12.67 -10.82
C ASP A 139 12.59 13.78 -10.31
N LEU A 140 13.17 14.81 -9.70
CA LEU A 140 12.42 15.91 -9.11
C LEU A 140 11.61 16.72 -10.13
N SER A 141 11.98 16.67 -11.42
CA SER A 141 11.26 17.39 -12.48
C SER A 141 9.94 16.69 -12.85
N THR A 142 9.95 15.37 -12.90
CA THR A 142 8.78 14.56 -13.28
C THR A 142 8.03 14.01 -12.06
N GLY A 143 8.68 13.96 -10.90
CA GLY A 143 8.19 13.28 -9.70
C GLY A 143 8.22 11.77 -9.79
N ARG A 144 8.96 11.20 -10.75
CA ARG A 144 9.01 9.76 -11.00
C ARG A 144 10.26 9.13 -10.42
N TYR A 145 10.14 7.87 -10.03
CA TYR A 145 11.29 7.07 -9.60
C TYR A 145 11.97 6.45 -10.82
N VAL A 146 13.29 6.62 -10.89
CA VAL A 146 14.16 6.05 -11.93
C VAL A 146 15.02 4.96 -11.29
N LEU A 147 15.00 3.76 -11.87
CA LEU A 147 15.81 2.65 -11.40
C LEU A 147 17.30 3.01 -11.49
N ARG A 148 18.05 2.76 -10.41
CA ARG A 148 19.49 3.01 -10.34
C ARG A 148 20.28 1.72 -10.17
N GLU A 149 19.87 0.92 -9.21
CA GLU A 149 20.57 -0.30 -8.84
C GLU A 149 19.57 -1.41 -8.64
N SER A 150 20.01 -2.63 -8.90
CA SER A 150 19.21 -3.82 -8.70
C SER A 150 20.11 -4.97 -8.25
N GLU A 151 19.63 -5.72 -7.28
CA GLU A 151 20.29 -6.88 -6.74
C GLU A 151 19.28 -7.99 -6.42
N LYS A 152 19.67 -9.23 -6.70
CA LYS A 152 18.96 -10.41 -6.24
C LYS A 152 19.44 -10.74 -4.82
N VAL A 153 18.56 -10.58 -3.83
CA VAL A 153 18.85 -10.79 -2.41
C VAL A 153 18.87 -12.28 -2.07
N LEU A 154 17.86 -13.03 -2.51
CA LEU A 154 17.74 -14.47 -2.31
C LEU A 154 17.23 -15.14 -3.59
N ASP A 155 17.70 -16.36 -3.83
CA ASP A 155 17.20 -17.21 -4.92
C ASP A 155 15.93 -17.92 -4.49
N GLY A 156 14.83 -17.76 -5.23
CA GLY A 156 13.56 -18.38 -4.89
C GLY A 156 13.61 -19.90 -4.86
N ARG A 157 14.53 -20.52 -5.60
CA ARG A 157 14.65 -21.97 -5.70
C ARG A 157 15.45 -22.61 -4.57
N THR A 158 16.27 -21.83 -3.88
CA THR A 158 17.18 -22.34 -2.84
C THR A 158 17.08 -21.56 -1.53
N GLY A 159 16.43 -20.41 -1.54
CA GLY A 159 16.34 -19.45 -0.44
C GLY A 159 15.31 -19.83 0.61
N GLY A 160 14.46 -20.81 0.27
CA GLY A 160 13.51 -21.42 1.18
C GLY A 160 12.60 -20.40 1.85
N MET A 161 11.85 -19.67 1.04
CA MET A 161 10.82 -18.76 1.52
C MET A 161 9.45 -19.43 1.50
N HIS A 162 8.59 -19.06 2.43
CA HIS A 162 7.20 -19.48 2.38
C HIS A 162 6.48 -18.88 1.16
N ALA A 163 5.56 -19.61 0.54
CA ALA A 163 4.72 -19.10 -0.55
C ALA A 163 3.92 -17.85 -0.10
N ASP A 164 3.44 -17.89 1.13
CA ASP A 164 2.61 -16.86 1.76
C ASP A 164 3.42 -15.74 2.40
N THR A 165 4.74 -15.70 2.14
CA THR A 165 5.60 -14.73 2.79
C THR A 165 5.13 -13.31 2.50
N ARG A 166 5.03 -12.51 3.55
CA ARG A 166 5.03 -11.06 3.45
C ARG A 166 6.43 -10.52 3.67
N LEU A 167 6.67 -9.29 3.21
CA LEU A 167 7.94 -8.61 3.37
C LEU A 167 7.73 -7.41 4.27
N SER A 168 8.71 -7.15 5.12
CA SER A 168 8.82 -5.86 5.79
C SER A 168 10.28 -5.45 5.85
N VAL A 169 10.56 -4.16 5.69
CA VAL A 169 11.92 -3.64 5.73
C VAL A 169 12.00 -2.45 6.67
N VAL A 170 13.11 -2.37 7.40
CA VAL A 170 13.54 -1.14 8.06
C VAL A 170 14.92 -0.75 7.54
N SER A 171 15.06 0.52 7.17
CA SER A 171 16.34 1.11 6.78
C SER A 171 16.96 1.79 7.98
N ARG A 172 18.29 1.69 8.10
CA ARG A 172 19.07 2.55 8.98
C ARG A 172 20.08 3.32 8.15
N ASP A 173 20.48 4.48 8.68
CA ASP A 173 21.57 5.28 8.12
C ASP A 173 21.36 5.67 6.66
N LYS A 174 20.15 6.14 6.30
CA LYS A 174 19.84 6.68 4.96
C LYS A 174 20.21 5.70 3.83
N GLY A 175 19.77 4.45 3.92
CA GLY A 175 19.98 3.43 2.88
C GLY A 175 21.33 2.71 2.92
N GLU A 176 22.17 3.00 3.92
CA GLU A 176 23.47 2.33 4.07
C GLU A 176 23.33 0.93 4.70
N SER A 177 22.21 0.66 5.38
CA SER A 177 21.87 -0.68 5.88
C SER A 177 20.37 -0.97 5.87
N TYR A 178 20.04 -2.24 5.64
CA TYR A 178 18.66 -2.74 5.66
C TYR A 178 18.54 -3.91 6.62
N GLN A 179 17.37 -4.04 7.25
CA GLN A 179 16.93 -5.25 7.93
C GLN A 179 15.64 -5.67 7.25
N LEU A 180 15.72 -6.74 6.47
CA LEU A 180 14.61 -7.27 5.69
C LEU A 180 14.06 -8.52 6.39
N PHE A 181 12.75 -8.53 6.58
CA PHE A 181 12.03 -9.60 7.27
C PHE A 181 11.12 -10.33 6.29
N TYR A 182 11.13 -11.66 6.36
CA TYR A 182 10.31 -12.56 5.55
C TYR A 182 10.04 -13.86 6.31
N HIS A 183 9.20 -14.73 5.75
CA HIS A 183 8.94 -16.07 6.30
C HIS A 183 9.75 -17.11 5.53
N ASP A 184 10.45 -17.98 6.24
CA ASP A 184 11.10 -19.13 5.61
C ASP A 184 10.12 -20.27 5.28
N GLU A 185 10.59 -21.38 4.69
CA GLU A 185 9.74 -22.52 4.30
C GLU A 185 8.88 -23.09 5.43
N THR A 186 9.29 -22.89 6.69
CA THR A 186 8.56 -23.40 7.86
C THR A 186 7.50 -22.42 8.37
N GLY A 187 7.48 -21.19 7.83
CA GLY A 187 6.65 -20.10 8.32
C GLY A 187 7.32 -19.25 9.39
N ALA A 188 8.56 -19.56 9.78
CA ALA A 188 9.28 -18.80 10.79
C ALA A 188 9.70 -17.43 10.23
N VAL A 189 9.59 -16.39 11.07
CA VAL A 189 10.03 -15.06 10.67
C VAL A 189 11.54 -14.98 10.80
N VAL A 190 12.18 -14.71 9.68
CA VAL A 190 13.63 -14.59 9.55
C VAL A 190 13.99 -13.18 9.12
N ARG A 191 15.15 -12.74 9.60
CA ARG A 191 15.77 -11.46 9.22
C ARG A 191 16.97 -11.74 8.33
N ILE A 192 17.14 -10.95 7.27
CA ILE A 192 18.39 -10.84 6.54
C ILE A 192 18.87 -9.39 6.59
N THR A 193 20.16 -9.20 6.83
CA THR A 193 20.77 -7.88 7.00
C THR A 193 21.56 -7.50 5.76
N TYR A 194 21.44 -6.24 5.33
CA TYR A 194 22.37 -5.63 4.38
C TYR A 194 23.18 -4.55 5.08
N THR A 195 24.47 -4.49 4.79
CA THR A 195 25.29 -3.29 5.03
C THR A 195 26.14 -3.02 3.80
N ARG A 196 26.43 -1.75 3.51
CA ARG A 196 27.26 -1.37 2.36
C ARG A 196 28.62 -2.07 2.31
N THR A 197 29.20 -2.40 3.47
CA THR A 197 30.55 -3.01 3.54
C THR A 197 30.53 -4.53 3.37
N GLN A 198 29.43 -5.20 3.70
CA GLN A 198 29.34 -6.67 3.68
C GLN A 198 28.34 -7.21 2.66
N GLY A 199 27.52 -6.35 2.05
CA GLY A 199 26.37 -6.78 1.27
C GLY A 199 25.32 -7.46 2.15
N TRP A 200 24.53 -8.37 1.56
CA TRP A 200 23.58 -9.20 2.28
C TRP A 200 24.29 -10.28 3.10
N HIS A 201 24.05 -10.30 4.40
CA HIS A 201 24.65 -11.22 5.36
C HIS A 201 23.70 -11.44 6.54
N SER A 202 24.06 -12.39 7.41
CA SER A 202 23.36 -12.72 8.65
C SER A 202 21.88 -13.06 8.46
N LYS A 203 21.57 -14.35 8.45
CA LYS A 203 20.20 -14.86 8.58
C LYS A 203 19.98 -15.32 10.02
N ASP A 204 19.09 -14.66 10.73
CA ASP A 204 18.67 -15.06 12.09
C ASP A 204 17.15 -15.16 12.20
N THR A 205 16.71 -16.12 13.01
CA THR A 205 15.29 -16.33 13.31
C THR A 205 14.84 -15.31 14.36
N VAL A 206 13.84 -14.52 13.99
CA VAL A 206 13.18 -13.54 14.85
C VAL A 206 12.11 -14.23 15.70
N VAL A 207 11.28 -15.05 15.05
CA VAL A 207 10.18 -15.78 15.68
C VAL A 207 10.09 -17.16 15.04
N ASP A 208 10.10 -18.20 15.87
CA ASP A 208 9.67 -19.53 15.46
C ASP A 208 8.12 -19.50 15.38
N SER A 209 7.60 -19.59 14.16
CA SER A 209 6.17 -19.59 13.84
C SER A 209 5.93 -20.66 12.78
N SER A 210 4.83 -21.39 12.90
CA SER A 210 4.39 -22.32 11.85
C SER A 210 3.38 -21.68 10.90
N VAL A 211 3.11 -20.39 11.04
CA VAL A 211 2.10 -19.66 10.27
C VAL A 211 2.78 -18.47 9.60
N ALA A 212 2.89 -18.53 8.27
CA ALA A 212 3.24 -17.38 7.46
C ALA A 212 2.01 -16.49 7.22
N GLY A 213 2.23 -15.20 7.07
CA GLY A 213 1.17 -14.26 6.73
C GLY A 213 1.55 -12.84 7.06
N ALA A 214 0.66 -12.10 7.73
CA ALA A 214 0.87 -10.68 8.00
C ALA A 214 2.18 -10.41 8.78
N LEU A 215 2.96 -9.45 8.29
CA LEU A 215 4.27 -9.11 8.83
C LEU A 215 4.50 -7.61 8.72
N SER A 216 4.94 -7.00 9.81
CA SER A 216 5.33 -5.59 9.82
C SER A 216 6.46 -5.36 10.80
N ALA A 217 7.45 -4.58 10.39
CA ALA A 217 8.59 -4.20 11.19
C ALA A 217 8.67 -2.67 11.28
N TYR A 218 9.11 -2.19 12.44
CA TYR A 218 9.26 -0.78 12.71
C TYR A 218 10.59 -0.51 13.42
N TRP A 219 11.27 0.57 13.04
CA TRP A 219 12.51 1.03 13.67
C TRP A 219 12.23 2.22 14.57
N HIS A 220 12.59 2.08 15.84
CA HIS A 220 12.43 3.11 16.85
C HIS A 220 13.58 4.10 16.82
N ASP A 221 13.31 5.35 17.19
CA ASP A 221 14.35 6.40 17.30
C ASP A 221 15.42 6.05 18.35
N THR A 222 15.11 5.14 19.30
CA THR A 222 16.07 4.58 20.27
C THR A 222 17.05 3.56 19.66
N GLY A 223 16.87 3.20 18.39
CA GLY A 223 17.65 2.18 17.69
C GLY A 223 17.04 0.77 17.76
N ASN A 224 15.98 0.57 18.53
CA ASN A 224 15.29 -0.72 18.65
C ASN A 224 14.55 -1.06 17.35
N ILE A 225 14.31 -2.34 17.10
CA ILE A 225 13.42 -2.79 16.02
C ILE A 225 12.35 -3.67 16.63
N SER A 226 11.09 -3.37 16.35
CA SER A 226 9.97 -4.26 16.66
C SER A 226 9.43 -4.90 15.39
N VAL A 227 9.00 -6.15 15.49
CA VAL A 227 8.42 -6.96 14.42
C VAL A 227 7.10 -7.55 14.93
N ALA A 228 6.00 -7.18 14.30
CA ALA A 228 4.70 -7.77 14.50
C ALA A 228 4.45 -8.86 13.45
N THR A 229 4.02 -10.03 13.90
CA THR A 229 3.71 -11.18 13.03
C THR A 229 2.59 -12.01 13.62
N LEU A 230 2.01 -12.88 12.80
CA LEU A 230 1.10 -13.93 13.25
C LEU A 230 1.82 -14.94 14.14
N ARG A 231 1.17 -15.30 15.25
CA ARG A 231 1.58 -16.46 16.05
C ARG A 231 0.79 -17.70 15.63
N ASP A 232 -0.50 -17.51 15.44
CA ASP A 232 -1.47 -18.53 15.04
C ASP A 232 -2.60 -17.86 14.24
N SER A 233 -3.67 -18.59 13.96
CA SER A 233 -4.80 -18.06 13.17
C SER A 233 -5.64 -16.99 13.87
N THR A 234 -5.41 -16.74 15.16
CA THR A 234 -6.25 -15.88 16.01
C THR A 234 -5.45 -14.83 16.77
N SER A 235 -4.13 -14.97 16.84
CA SER A 235 -3.27 -14.13 17.65
C SER A 235 -2.01 -13.68 16.91
N PHE A 236 -1.48 -12.54 17.34
CA PHE A 236 -0.24 -11.97 16.86
C PHE A 236 0.81 -11.94 17.98
N ARG A 237 2.06 -11.77 17.59
CA ARG A 237 3.20 -11.55 18.48
C ARG A 237 3.95 -10.32 18.03
N ILE A 238 4.43 -9.54 19.00
CA ILE A 238 5.41 -8.48 18.76
C ILE A 238 6.73 -8.92 19.38
N SER A 239 7.78 -8.94 18.57
CA SER A 239 9.16 -9.23 18.98
C SER A 239 9.98 -7.98 18.83
N GLU A 240 10.93 -7.73 19.74
CA GLU A 240 11.79 -6.57 19.70
C GLU A 240 13.25 -6.95 19.90
N ILE A 241 14.14 -6.25 19.22
CA ILE A 241 15.57 -6.29 19.49
C ILE A 241 16.06 -4.89 19.83
N THR A 242 16.70 -4.76 20.99
CA THR A 242 17.30 -3.51 21.44
C THR A 242 18.57 -3.21 20.64
N ALA A 243 18.88 -1.93 20.43
CA ALA A 243 20.13 -1.52 19.81
C ALA A 243 21.35 -2.18 20.51
N GLY A 244 22.19 -2.86 19.74
CA GLY A 244 23.37 -3.58 20.25
C GLY A 244 23.11 -4.97 20.86
N SER A 245 21.85 -5.39 21.00
CA SER A 245 21.50 -6.76 21.39
C SER A 245 21.61 -7.72 20.19
N THR A 246 21.89 -8.98 20.48
CA THR A 246 21.78 -10.10 19.53
C THR A 246 20.56 -10.99 19.81
N THR A 247 19.81 -10.68 20.87
CA THR A 247 18.72 -11.52 21.36
C THR A 247 17.41 -10.78 21.19
N TRP A 248 16.46 -11.43 20.53
CA TRP A 248 15.09 -10.98 20.42
C TRP A 248 14.35 -11.20 21.75
N GLN A 249 13.62 -10.18 22.17
CA GLN A 249 12.68 -10.24 23.28
C GLN A 249 11.26 -10.27 22.73
N HIS A 250 10.34 -10.94 23.42
CA HIS A 250 8.96 -11.05 22.97
C HIS A 250 8.04 -10.30 23.92
N CYS A 251 7.18 -9.45 23.38
CA CYS A 251 6.14 -8.78 24.14
C CYS A 251 5.02 -9.78 24.44
N LYS A 252 4.78 -10.06 25.73
CA LYS A 252 3.62 -10.82 26.19
C LYS A 252 2.41 -9.88 26.28
N LEU A 253 1.57 -9.83 25.26
CA LEU A 253 0.29 -9.14 25.42
C LEU A 253 -0.52 -9.82 26.54
N GLY A 254 -1.19 -9.01 27.37
CA GLY A 254 -2.11 -9.53 28.38
C GLY A 254 -3.26 -10.32 27.74
N GLU A 255 -3.75 -11.35 28.44
CA GLU A 255 -4.91 -12.12 27.99
C GLU A 255 -6.16 -11.23 27.89
N HIS A 256 -6.89 -11.36 26.79
CA HIS A 256 -8.18 -10.74 26.46
C HIS A 256 -8.22 -9.25 26.06
N VAL A 257 -8.36 -9.03 24.74
CA VAL A 257 -9.01 -7.84 24.18
C VAL A 257 -10.33 -8.28 23.54
N SER A 258 -11.32 -8.70 24.33
CA SER A 258 -12.65 -9.06 23.81
C SER A 258 -13.59 -7.86 23.82
N GLY A 259 -13.92 -7.34 22.64
CA GLY A 259 -14.90 -6.27 22.47
C GLY A 259 -16.24 -6.79 21.95
N SER A 260 -17.20 -7.03 22.83
CA SER A 260 -18.63 -7.00 22.46
C SER A 260 -19.41 -6.27 23.56
N ASN A 261 -19.52 -4.94 23.45
CA ASN A 261 -20.40 -4.10 24.28
C ASN A 261 -20.30 -4.24 25.81
N ALA A 262 -19.11 -4.19 26.42
CA ALA A 262 -18.94 -4.13 27.87
C ALA A 262 -18.66 -2.69 28.34
N TRP A 263 -19.71 -1.94 28.64
CA TRP A 263 -19.59 -0.66 29.32
C TRP A 263 -19.23 -1.00 30.78
N LEU A 264 -18.04 -0.55 31.23
CA LEU A 264 -17.55 -0.65 32.62
C LEU A 264 -16.98 -2.01 33.08
N THR A 265 -16.03 -2.58 32.32
CA THR A 265 -14.97 -3.36 32.97
C THR A 265 -13.63 -3.06 32.31
N PHE A 266 -13.10 -1.87 32.60
CA PHE A 266 -11.69 -1.53 32.45
C PHE A 266 -10.89 -2.39 33.45
N LEU A 267 -10.71 -3.68 33.16
CA LEU A 267 -9.69 -4.46 33.84
C LEU A 267 -8.36 -4.02 33.25
N LEU A 268 -7.54 -3.45 34.13
CA LEU A 268 -6.12 -3.19 33.94
C LEU A 268 -5.48 -4.41 33.25
N LEU A 269 -5.32 -4.34 31.93
CA LEU A 269 -4.44 -5.23 31.22
C LEU A 269 -3.04 -4.81 31.62
N SER A 270 -2.49 -5.45 32.66
CA SER A 270 -1.06 -5.33 32.98
C SER A 270 -0.28 -5.74 31.73
N PHE A 271 0.36 -4.78 31.07
CA PHE A 271 1.34 -5.09 30.04
C PHE A 271 2.54 -5.83 30.64
N PRO A 272 3.27 -6.59 29.81
CA PRO A 272 4.30 -7.48 30.30
C PRO A 272 5.49 -6.66 30.77
N SER A 273 6.09 -7.08 31.88
CA SER A 273 7.54 -6.97 31.96
C SER A 273 8.11 -7.65 30.72
N TRP A 274 8.95 -6.98 29.93
CA TRP A 274 9.85 -7.67 29.01
C TRP A 274 10.50 -8.80 29.79
N THR A 275 10.16 -10.05 29.48
CA THR A 275 10.75 -11.17 30.18
C THR A 275 12.21 -11.23 29.75
N ASP A 276 13.13 -11.34 30.71
CA ASP A 276 14.54 -11.60 30.42
C ASP A 276 14.65 -12.75 29.42
N SER A 277 15.21 -12.46 28.25
CA SER A 277 15.67 -13.40 27.21
C SER A 277 15.03 -14.79 27.27
N VAL A 278 13.79 -14.92 26.81
CA VAL A 278 13.17 -16.24 26.66
C VAL A 278 13.81 -16.91 25.43
N PRO A 279 14.34 -18.14 25.54
CA PRO A 279 14.88 -18.83 24.37
C PRO A 279 13.78 -19.02 23.32
N ILE A 280 14.14 -18.78 22.05
CA ILE A 280 13.26 -18.80 20.85
C ILE A 280 12.38 -20.06 20.81
N SER A 281 12.86 -21.18 21.36
CA SER A 281 12.23 -22.49 21.35
C SER A 281 11.33 -22.82 22.55
N ALA A 282 11.10 -21.90 23.50
CA ALA A 282 10.23 -22.20 24.63
C ALA A 282 8.74 -22.18 24.21
N PRO A 283 8.02 -23.32 24.25
CA PRO A 283 6.58 -23.35 24.05
C PRO A 283 5.91 -22.85 25.33
N GLN A 284 6.01 -21.55 25.60
CA GLN A 284 5.25 -20.96 26.70
C GLN A 284 3.96 -20.36 26.17
N ASP A 285 2.85 -20.82 26.75
CA ASP A 285 1.53 -20.19 26.72
C ASP A 285 1.61 -18.79 27.34
N TYR A 286 2.26 -17.89 26.64
CA TYR A 286 2.09 -16.47 26.86
C TYR A 286 0.72 -16.12 26.32
N GLY A 287 -0.17 -15.63 27.18
CA GLY A 287 -1.55 -15.25 26.82
C GLY A 287 -1.69 -14.74 25.39
N SER A 288 -2.47 -15.45 24.58
CA SER A 288 -2.83 -14.98 23.25
C SER A 288 -3.89 -13.89 23.41
N ALA A 289 -3.55 -12.65 23.10
CA ALA A 289 -4.57 -11.64 22.85
C ALA A 289 -5.30 -12.03 21.55
N SER A 290 -6.45 -12.68 21.68
CA SER A 290 -7.35 -12.89 20.54
C SER A 290 -7.80 -11.53 20.07
N LEU A 291 -7.46 -11.19 18.82
CA LEU A 291 -7.99 -10.00 18.17
C LEU A 291 -9.47 -10.25 17.86
N THR A 292 -10.32 -9.27 18.13
CA THR A 292 -11.74 -9.38 17.79
C THR A 292 -11.86 -9.48 16.27
N ASN A 293 -12.46 -10.57 15.77
CA ASN A 293 -12.71 -10.84 14.35
C ASN A 293 -11.48 -11.07 13.45
N TRP A 294 -10.27 -11.20 14.01
CA TRP A 294 -9.09 -11.55 13.22
C TRP A 294 -9.13 -13.00 12.74
N THR A 295 -8.59 -13.22 11.55
CA THR A 295 -8.42 -14.54 10.93
C THR A 295 -6.99 -14.66 10.40
N SER A 296 -6.44 -15.87 10.31
CA SER A 296 -5.13 -16.16 9.70
C SER A 296 -5.00 -15.59 8.27
N GLU A 297 -6.13 -15.38 7.62
CA GLU A 297 -6.23 -14.86 6.26
C GLU A 297 -6.01 -13.34 6.18
N SER A 298 -5.90 -12.64 7.32
CA SER A 298 -5.62 -11.21 7.31
C SER A 298 -4.27 -10.92 6.69
N SER A 299 -4.27 -10.14 5.61
CA SER A 299 -3.07 -9.66 4.93
C SER A 299 -2.65 -8.26 5.39
N GLY A 300 -3.52 -7.56 6.12
CA GLY A 300 -3.28 -6.20 6.60
C GLY A 300 -2.84 -6.19 8.05
N LEU A 301 -1.54 -6.04 8.29
CA LEU A 301 -0.96 -5.76 9.61
C LEU A 301 0.12 -4.69 9.43
N CYS A 302 0.05 -3.60 10.17
CA CYS A 302 1.10 -2.59 10.20
C CYS A 302 1.40 -2.14 11.62
N LEU A 303 2.68 -2.08 11.94
CA LEU A 303 3.19 -1.53 13.18
C LEU A 303 3.69 -0.10 12.95
N ALA A 304 3.35 0.80 13.86
CA ALA A 304 3.89 2.14 13.96
C ALA A 304 4.34 2.39 15.40
N ALA A 305 5.50 2.98 15.64
CA ALA A 305 5.81 3.49 16.96
C ALA A 305 5.50 4.99 17.09
N ARG A 306 5.36 5.40 18.34
CA ARG A 306 5.31 6.78 18.81
C ARG A 306 6.52 7.02 19.71
N GLU A 307 6.90 8.29 19.82
CA GLU A 307 7.89 8.72 20.79
C GLU A 307 7.52 8.25 22.21
N GLY A 308 8.51 7.84 23.01
CA GLY A 308 8.32 7.39 24.39
C GLY A 308 7.99 5.90 24.53
N GLY A 309 8.29 5.07 23.51
CA GLY A 309 8.11 3.62 23.57
C GLY A 309 6.67 3.16 23.39
N SER A 310 5.74 4.06 23.09
CA SER A 310 4.38 3.69 22.71
C SER A 310 4.37 3.13 21.29
N TRP A 311 3.48 2.18 21.00
CA TRP A 311 3.26 1.67 19.64
C TRP A 311 1.78 1.62 19.30
N SER A 312 1.48 1.67 18.01
CA SER A 312 0.17 1.44 17.43
C SER A 312 0.27 0.29 16.43
N LEU A 313 -0.63 -0.68 16.54
CA LEU A 313 -0.80 -1.78 15.60
C LEU A 313 -2.12 -1.60 14.86
N PHE A 314 -2.07 -1.64 13.55
CA PHE A 314 -3.25 -1.53 12.69
C PHE A 314 -3.47 -2.81 11.93
N TYR A 315 -4.72 -3.21 11.79
CA TYR A 315 -5.09 -4.37 11.02
C TYR A 315 -6.43 -4.26 10.32
N THR A 316 -6.62 -5.05 9.26
CA THR A 316 -7.93 -5.31 8.67
C THR A 316 -8.48 -6.64 9.13
N SER A 317 -9.77 -6.67 9.45
CA SER A 317 -10.49 -7.89 9.83
C SER A 317 -11.91 -7.80 9.24
N GLY A 318 -12.25 -8.74 8.35
CA GLY A 318 -13.31 -8.49 7.38
C GLY A 318 -13.01 -7.19 6.63
N ALA A 319 -13.99 -6.33 6.37
CA ALA A 319 -13.76 -5.08 5.66
C ALA A 319 -13.36 -3.89 6.57
N ARG A 320 -13.22 -4.09 7.88
CA ARG A 320 -12.99 -2.99 8.84
C ARG A 320 -11.52 -2.83 9.18
N LEU A 321 -11.08 -1.58 9.25
CA LEU A 321 -9.81 -1.19 9.84
C LEU A 321 -9.96 -1.15 11.37
N HIS A 322 -8.96 -1.68 12.06
CA HIS A 322 -8.85 -1.68 13.51
C HIS A 322 -7.49 -1.12 13.91
N GLY A 323 -7.46 -0.44 15.06
CA GLY A 323 -6.23 0.06 15.67
C GLY A 323 -6.12 -0.40 17.13
N ILE A 324 -4.89 -0.68 17.55
CA ILE A 324 -4.53 -0.92 18.95
C ILE A 324 -3.41 0.04 19.27
N THR A 325 -3.58 0.86 20.28
CA THR A 325 -2.50 1.70 20.81
C THR A 325 -2.06 1.16 22.16
N ALA A 326 -0.76 0.97 22.35
CA ALA A 326 -0.15 0.62 23.61
C ALA A 326 0.86 1.68 24.04
N ASP A 327 0.79 2.06 25.32
CA ASP A 327 1.79 2.84 26.03
C ASP A 327 2.58 1.90 26.94
N VAL A 328 3.83 1.63 26.55
CA VAL A 328 4.72 0.72 27.28
C VAL A 328 5.12 1.29 28.64
N VAL A 329 5.23 2.61 28.78
CA VAL A 329 5.64 3.25 30.04
C VAL A 329 4.49 3.24 31.04
N ALA A 330 3.28 3.57 30.58
CA ALA A 330 2.09 3.53 31.42
C ALA A 330 1.57 2.09 31.64
N GLY A 331 2.06 1.13 30.87
CA GLY A 331 1.61 -0.26 30.90
C GLY A 331 0.14 -0.42 30.51
N ASN A 332 -0.37 0.44 29.61
CA ASN A 332 -1.77 0.47 29.19
C ASN A 332 -1.88 0.25 27.68
N SER A 333 -2.91 -0.47 27.24
CA SER A 333 -3.36 -0.42 25.84
C SER A 333 -4.85 -0.17 25.75
N ALA A 334 -5.23 0.42 24.64
CA ALA A 334 -6.61 0.54 24.24
C ALA A 334 -6.77 0.09 22.79
N LEU A 335 -7.91 -0.52 22.50
CA LEU A 335 -8.43 -0.47 21.13
C LEU A 335 -8.64 1.01 20.80
N ASP A 336 -8.14 1.43 19.65
CA ASP A 336 -8.57 2.70 19.09
C ASP A 336 -10.09 2.60 18.87
N PRO A 337 -10.85 3.65 19.21
CA PRO A 337 -12.29 3.63 19.03
C PRO A 337 -12.62 3.30 17.57
N SER A 338 -13.65 2.49 17.34
CA SER A 338 -14.14 2.31 15.98
C SER A 338 -14.52 3.68 15.45
N GLU A 339 -13.82 4.14 14.43
CA GLU A 339 -14.14 5.38 13.77
C GLU A 339 -15.33 5.19 12.83
N ASP A 340 -16.00 6.30 12.50
CA ASP A 340 -17.04 6.32 11.47
C ASP A 340 -16.44 6.04 10.09
N GLU A 341 -17.26 5.57 9.14
CA GLU A 341 -16.82 5.23 7.78
C GLU A 341 -16.35 6.48 6.98
N SER A 342 -16.65 7.68 7.46
CA SER A 342 -16.04 8.92 6.93
C SER A 342 -14.56 9.06 7.27
N VAL A 343 -14.09 8.42 8.35
CA VAL A 343 -12.71 8.47 8.84
C VAL A 343 -11.99 7.16 8.51
N TRP A 344 -12.61 6.01 8.80
CA TRP A 344 -12.12 4.67 8.45
C TRP A 344 -13.12 3.96 7.53
N PRO A 345 -13.12 4.27 6.23
CA PRO A 345 -14.01 3.62 5.27
C PRO A 345 -13.77 2.10 5.21
N LEU A 346 -14.80 1.37 4.79
CA LEU A 346 -14.67 -0.07 4.60
C LEU A 346 -13.71 -0.40 3.46
N ALA A 347 -12.82 -1.36 3.70
CA ALA A 347 -11.96 -1.92 2.68
C ALA A 347 -12.78 -2.65 1.61
N LYS A 348 -12.28 -2.63 0.38
CA LYS A 348 -12.89 -3.27 -0.79
C LYS A 348 -13.06 -4.78 -0.61
N MET A 349 -12.11 -5.39 0.10
CA MET A 349 -12.05 -6.82 0.32
C MET A 349 -11.93 -7.09 1.82
N PRO A 350 -12.45 -8.23 2.29
CA PRO A 350 -12.14 -8.68 3.63
C PRO A 350 -10.63 -8.84 3.77
N ASN A 351 -10.08 -8.58 4.95
CA ASN A 351 -8.69 -8.86 5.27
C ASN A 351 -7.69 -8.13 4.33
N ALA A 352 -8.10 -6.99 3.78
CA ALA A 352 -7.35 -6.27 2.75
C ALA A 352 -5.95 -5.85 3.21
N PRO A 353 -4.95 -5.81 2.31
CA PRO A 353 -3.64 -5.29 2.61
C PRO A 353 -3.75 -3.82 3.00
N LEU A 354 -2.91 -3.42 3.93
CA LEU A 354 -2.77 -2.03 4.32
C LEU A 354 -1.29 -1.70 4.43
N ALA A 355 -0.95 -0.45 4.20
CA ALA A 355 0.39 0.06 4.37
C ALA A 355 0.38 1.30 5.26
N ILE A 356 1.47 1.51 5.99
CA ILE A 356 1.63 2.66 6.87
C ILE A 356 2.88 3.48 6.50
N ALA A 357 2.73 4.80 6.51
CA ALA A 357 3.87 5.72 6.52
C ALA A 357 3.80 6.54 7.81
N THR A 358 4.93 6.70 8.50
CA THR A 358 4.99 7.37 9.80
C THR A 358 6.07 8.43 9.80
N HIS A 359 5.75 9.60 10.33
CA HIS A 359 6.76 10.57 10.73
C HIS A 359 6.88 10.55 12.25
N SER A 360 7.95 9.94 12.77
CA SER A 360 8.16 9.76 14.22
C SER A 360 8.17 11.10 14.96
N ASP A 361 8.99 12.07 14.51
CA ASP A 361 9.10 13.39 15.17
C ASP A 361 7.78 14.15 15.24
N LEU A 362 7.00 14.15 14.15
CA LEU A 362 5.72 14.86 14.11
C LEU A 362 4.57 14.07 14.72
N LYS A 363 4.80 12.82 15.13
CA LYS A 363 3.78 11.91 15.66
C LYS A 363 2.58 11.75 14.72
N THR A 364 2.85 11.84 13.42
CA THR A 364 1.84 11.72 12.36
C THR A 364 1.97 10.38 11.67
N LEU A 365 0.84 9.84 11.21
CA LEU A 365 0.83 8.61 10.43
C LEU A 365 -0.24 8.65 9.34
N TRP A 366 0.02 7.89 8.29
CA TRP A 366 -0.84 7.70 7.14
C TRP A 366 -1.04 6.22 6.92
N ILE A 367 -2.29 5.78 6.78
CA ILE A 367 -2.66 4.41 6.45
C ILE A 367 -3.29 4.41 5.07
N TYR A 368 -2.84 3.47 4.23
CA TYR A 368 -3.32 3.30 2.86
C TYR A 368 -3.93 1.92 2.69
N TYR A 369 -5.09 1.84 2.05
CA TYR A 369 -5.74 0.59 1.63
C TYR A 369 -6.79 0.88 0.56
N PHE A 370 -7.26 -0.16 -0.12
CA PHE A 370 -8.27 -0.03 -1.16
C PHE A 370 -9.70 -0.12 -0.61
N THR A 371 -10.57 0.73 -1.12
CA THR A 371 -12.03 0.72 -0.92
C THR A 371 -12.74 0.56 -2.27
N ASP A 372 -14.06 0.45 -2.27
CA ASP A 372 -14.84 0.46 -3.52
C ASP A 372 -14.69 1.77 -4.32
N LYS A 373 -14.24 2.85 -3.67
CA LYS A 373 -13.99 4.15 -4.31
C LYS A 373 -12.58 4.25 -4.92
N GLY A 374 -11.69 3.33 -4.57
CA GLY A 374 -10.28 3.32 -4.96
C GLY A 374 -9.34 3.36 -3.74
N LEU A 375 -8.09 3.77 -3.96
CA LEU A 375 -7.08 3.89 -2.90
C LEU A 375 -7.42 5.06 -1.99
N VAL A 376 -7.57 4.78 -0.71
CA VAL A 376 -7.82 5.81 0.31
C VAL A 376 -6.59 6.03 1.16
N GLN A 377 -6.50 7.24 1.68
CA GLN A 377 -5.56 7.66 2.71
C GLN A 377 -6.35 8.04 3.96
N VAL A 378 -6.03 7.36 5.06
CA VAL A 378 -6.45 7.71 6.42
C VAL A 378 -5.27 8.38 7.11
N TYR A 379 -5.50 9.51 7.77
CA TYR A 379 -4.42 10.33 8.34
C TYR A 379 -4.70 10.67 9.80
N ARG A 380 -3.69 10.47 10.66
CA ARG A 380 -3.68 10.94 12.05
C ARG A 380 -2.71 12.10 12.19
N ASN A 381 -3.22 13.24 12.62
CA ASN A 381 -2.43 14.47 12.74
C ASN A 381 -1.51 14.47 13.98
N ALA A 382 -0.68 15.50 14.11
CA ALA A 382 0.26 15.64 15.23
C ALA A 382 -0.44 15.71 16.60
N SER A 383 -1.67 16.24 16.63
CA SER A 383 -2.54 16.28 17.80
C SER A 383 -3.23 14.94 18.12
N GLN A 384 -2.84 13.86 17.41
CA GLN A 384 -3.39 12.51 17.56
C GLN A 384 -4.88 12.39 17.20
N GLN A 385 -5.39 13.30 16.38
CA GLN A 385 -6.77 13.26 15.88
C GLN A 385 -6.80 12.70 14.45
N TRP A 386 -7.69 11.74 14.24
CA TRP A 386 -7.99 11.22 12.92
C TRP A 386 -8.69 12.28 12.07
N GLN A 387 -8.30 12.36 10.80
CA GLN A 387 -8.90 13.21 9.80
C GLN A 387 -9.83 12.38 8.90
N PRO A 388 -10.85 13.00 8.28
CA PRO A 388 -11.67 12.34 7.28
C PRO A 388 -10.80 11.70 6.19
N ALA A 389 -11.16 10.48 5.79
CA ALA A 389 -10.44 9.75 4.75
C ALA A 389 -10.52 10.49 3.42
N SER A 390 -9.44 10.41 2.65
CA SER A 390 -9.37 11.00 1.31
C SER A 390 -9.11 9.93 0.26
N VAL A 391 -9.84 9.97 -0.85
CA VAL A 391 -9.57 9.10 -2.01
C VAL A 391 -8.43 9.74 -2.80
N ILE A 392 -7.27 9.08 -2.84
CA ILE A 392 -6.07 9.58 -3.53
C ILE A 392 -5.94 9.03 -4.94
N LEU A 393 -6.64 7.95 -5.25
CA LEU A 393 -6.74 7.35 -6.58
C LEU A 393 -8.12 6.73 -6.75
N SER A 394 -8.86 7.15 -7.78
CA SER A 394 -10.24 6.69 -8.01
C SER A 394 -10.29 5.38 -8.80
N ALA A 395 -11.20 4.47 -8.43
CA ALA A 395 -11.43 3.22 -9.17
C ALA A 395 -12.20 3.42 -10.49
N THR A 396 -12.93 4.53 -10.62
CA THR A 396 -13.77 4.78 -11.80
C THR A 396 -12.90 5.23 -12.97
N PRO A 397 -12.94 4.53 -14.13
CA PRO A 397 -12.30 5.03 -15.34
C PRO A 397 -12.89 6.41 -15.65
N ALA A 398 -12.03 7.41 -15.82
CA ALA A 398 -12.46 8.76 -16.18
C ALA A 398 -13.43 8.65 -17.36
N GLN A 399 -14.67 9.10 -17.18
CA GLN A 399 -15.61 9.12 -18.30
C GLN A 399 -14.94 9.90 -19.43
N PRO A 400 -14.94 9.37 -20.67
CA PRO A 400 -14.41 10.12 -21.80
C PRO A 400 -15.15 11.45 -21.82
N VAL A 401 -14.39 12.55 -21.72
CA VAL A 401 -14.93 13.91 -21.79
C VAL A 401 -15.72 13.98 -23.09
N GLN A 402 -17.05 13.87 -23.00
CA GLN A 402 -17.90 13.95 -24.17
C GLN A 402 -17.65 15.32 -24.79
N GLY A 403 -17.19 15.29 -26.05
CA GLY A 403 -16.84 16.46 -26.82
C GLY A 403 -17.94 17.51 -26.72
N ARG A 404 -17.52 18.71 -26.31
CA ARG A 404 -18.31 19.94 -26.37
C ARG A 404 -19.05 19.99 -27.72
N PRO A 405 -20.39 20.10 -27.77
CA PRO A 405 -21.06 20.33 -29.03
C PRO A 405 -20.54 21.65 -29.63
N PRO A 406 -20.34 21.73 -30.96
CA PRO A 406 -19.81 22.92 -31.61
C PRO A 406 -20.71 24.10 -31.30
N ALA A 407 -20.05 25.22 -30.96
CA ALA A 407 -20.70 26.50 -30.68
C ALA A 407 -21.69 26.83 -31.81
N GLY A 408 -22.98 26.75 -31.47
CA GLY A 408 -24.05 27.27 -32.31
C GLY A 408 -23.89 28.77 -32.44
N VAL A 409 -23.61 29.20 -33.66
CA VAL A 409 -23.60 30.59 -34.11
C VAL A 409 -24.90 31.28 -33.66
N GLY A 410 -24.74 32.33 -32.85
CA GLY A 410 -25.84 33.15 -32.39
C GLY A 410 -26.32 34.11 -33.48
N THR A 411 -27.65 34.24 -33.58
CA THR A 411 -28.32 35.42 -34.13
C THR A 411 -29.63 35.64 -33.38
N GLY A 412 -29.82 36.81 -32.75
CA GLY A 412 -31.15 37.40 -32.58
C GLY A 412 -31.60 37.87 -31.19
N LEU A 413 -31.12 39.06 -30.79
CA LEU A 413 -31.84 40.21 -30.19
C LEU A 413 -32.73 40.11 -28.92
N PRO A 414 -32.94 41.27 -28.24
CA PRO A 414 -33.23 41.36 -26.81
C PRO A 414 -34.69 41.72 -26.48
N GLY A 415 -35.11 41.34 -25.28
CA GLY A 415 -36.31 41.83 -24.59
C GLY A 415 -36.67 40.87 -23.46
N THR A 416 -37.22 41.25 -22.32
CA THR A 416 -37.58 42.51 -21.68
C THR A 416 -37.80 42.15 -20.20
N SER A 417 -37.59 43.12 -19.33
CA SER A 417 -37.75 43.12 -17.86
C SER A 417 -38.98 42.42 -17.24
N GLY A 418 -38.81 41.87 -16.02
CA GLY A 418 -39.87 41.72 -15.02
C GLY A 418 -39.54 40.75 -13.85
N PRO A 419 -39.51 41.20 -12.58
CA PRO A 419 -39.24 40.36 -11.40
C PRO A 419 -40.52 39.91 -10.69
N SER A 420 -40.55 38.70 -10.12
CA SER A 420 -41.59 38.27 -9.17
C SER A 420 -41.12 37.09 -8.30
N THR A 421 -40.78 37.37 -7.04
CA THR A 421 -41.08 36.52 -5.87
C THR A 421 -42.49 36.96 -5.35
N PRO A 422 -43.29 36.16 -4.60
CA PRO A 422 -42.88 35.38 -3.43
C PRO A 422 -43.55 34.00 -3.22
N SER A 423 -43.03 33.23 -2.26
CA SER A 423 -43.65 32.07 -1.59
C SER A 423 -45.01 32.43 -0.90
N PRO A 424 -45.87 31.48 -0.46
CA PRO A 424 -45.66 30.85 0.86
C PRO A 424 -46.28 29.45 1.14
N SER A 425 -45.75 28.81 2.20
CA SER A 425 -46.32 27.90 3.22
C SER A 425 -47.52 26.97 2.94
N SER A 426 -47.43 25.70 3.37
CA SER A 426 -48.18 25.15 4.55
C SER A 426 -47.76 23.69 4.82
N SER A 427 -47.42 23.33 6.07
CA SER A 427 -48.22 22.57 7.07
C SER A 427 -47.96 21.04 7.05
N ARG A 428 -47.20 20.48 8.01
CA ARG A 428 -47.58 19.90 9.35
C ARG A 428 -47.95 18.39 9.26
N PRO A 429 -47.87 17.60 10.36
CA PRO A 429 -47.28 16.25 10.37
C PRO A 429 -48.26 15.16 10.84
N GLY A 430 -47.88 13.89 10.64
CA GLY A 430 -48.51 12.72 11.29
C GLY A 430 -47.52 11.56 11.26
N ALA A 431 -46.98 11.11 12.39
CA ALA A 431 -47.57 10.18 13.37
C ALA A 431 -47.32 8.69 13.02
N THR A 432 -46.32 8.14 13.73
CA THR A 432 -46.32 6.89 14.52
C THR A 432 -46.68 5.52 13.90
N SER A 433 -45.89 4.53 14.36
CA SER A 433 -46.11 3.06 14.47
C SER A 433 -45.29 2.22 13.47
N SER A 434 -44.24 1.54 13.92
CA SER A 434 -44.17 0.25 14.65
C SER A 434 -44.21 -0.99 13.74
N ALA A 435 -43.30 -1.92 14.07
CA ALA A 435 -43.26 -3.34 13.74
C ALA A 435 -42.83 -3.73 12.31
N ALA A 436 -41.65 -4.34 12.19
CA ALA A 436 -41.51 -5.81 12.21
C ALA A 436 -40.13 -6.22 11.67
N GLU A 437 -39.41 -7.02 12.44
CA GLU A 437 -38.36 -7.90 11.94
C GLU A 437 -38.92 -8.82 10.85
N PRO A 438 -38.05 -9.30 9.95
CA PRO A 438 -37.78 -10.72 10.05
C PRO A 438 -36.29 -11.05 9.97
N SER A 439 -35.86 -11.86 10.93
CA SER A 439 -34.63 -12.63 10.93
C SER A 439 -34.48 -13.42 9.62
N ARG A 440 -33.34 -13.27 8.94
CA ARG A 440 -32.87 -14.23 7.94
C ARG A 440 -31.50 -14.74 8.35
N SER A 441 -31.49 -15.99 8.77
CA SER A 441 -30.31 -16.84 8.81
C SER A 441 -29.88 -17.16 7.39
N SER A 442 -28.66 -16.79 7.02
CA SER A 442 -27.97 -17.34 5.85
C SER A 442 -26.55 -17.69 6.27
N THR A 443 -26.33 -19.00 6.40
CA THR A 443 -25.03 -19.65 6.41
C THR A 443 -24.30 -19.27 5.12
N ALA A 444 -23.22 -18.50 5.21
CA ALA A 444 -22.36 -18.18 4.08
C ALA A 444 -21.19 -19.15 4.07
N GLU A 445 -21.07 -19.88 2.97
CA GLU A 445 -19.92 -20.70 2.60
C GLU A 445 -18.67 -19.83 2.38
N GLN A 446 -17.53 -20.44 2.64
CA GLN A 446 -16.18 -19.87 2.67
C GLN A 446 -15.64 -19.63 1.26
N ASP A 447 -15.07 -18.45 1.02
CA ASP A 447 -14.29 -18.10 -0.19
C ASP A 447 -12.84 -17.82 0.25
N GLU A 448 -11.90 -18.66 -0.22
CA GLU A 448 -10.48 -18.65 0.15
C GLU A 448 -9.67 -17.62 -0.65
N CYS A 449 -8.98 -16.72 0.05
CA CYS A 449 -7.89 -15.91 -0.50
C CYS A 449 -6.59 -16.73 -0.40
N GLY A 450 -6.27 -17.48 -1.46
CA GLY A 450 -5.06 -18.29 -1.55
C GLY A 450 -3.77 -17.47 -1.65
N PRO A 451 -2.65 -17.92 -1.06
CA PRO A 451 -1.37 -17.20 -1.05
C PRO A 451 -0.38 -17.72 -2.11
N GLY A 452 0.58 -16.87 -2.48
CA GLY A 452 1.86 -17.24 -3.09
C GLY A 452 1.81 -17.93 -4.45
N CYS A 453 2.07 -17.16 -5.52
CA CYS A 453 2.45 -17.63 -6.86
C CYS A 453 1.85 -19.00 -7.25
N SER A 454 0.64 -19.02 -7.82
CA SER A 454 -0.07 -20.27 -8.13
C SER A 454 0.86 -21.29 -8.83
N HIS A 455 1.30 -22.28 -8.08
CA HIS A 455 1.97 -23.45 -8.61
C HIS A 455 0.90 -24.29 -9.33
N ASP A 456 1.03 -24.41 -10.65
CA ASP A 456 0.38 -25.50 -11.39
C ASP A 456 0.73 -26.84 -10.70
N ALA A 457 -0.32 -27.52 -10.25
CA ALA A 457 -0.27 -28.71 -9.42
C ALA A 457 0.58 -29.85 -10.01
N ARG A 458 1.62 -30.28 -9.28
CA ARG A 458 2.17 -31.65 -9.42
C ARG A 458 1.30 -32.62 -8.63
N THR A 459 0.28 -33.15 -9.29
CA THR A 459 -0.54 -34.26 -8.80
C THR A 459 0.17 -35.60 -9.02
N THR A 460 0.44 -36.32 -7.93
CA THR A 460 0.78 -37.74 -7.95
C THR A 460 -0.49 -38.54 -8.27
N GLY A 461 -0.46 -39.28 -9.37
CA GLY A 461 -1.66 -39.83 -10.01
C GLY A 461 -2.27 -41.07 -9.36
N ILE A 462 -3.58 -41.25 -9.61
CA ILE A 462 -4.19 -42.55 -9.90
C ILE A 462 -4.97 -42.41 -11.21
N ALA A 463 -4.75 -43.39 -12.07
CA ALA A 463 -5.07 -43.39 -13.49
C ALA A 463 -6.56 -43.49 -13.82
N VAL A 464 -7.07 -42.58 -14.67
CA VAL A 464 -8.09 -42.83 -15.72
C VAL A 464 -7.97 -41.74 -16.81
N GLY A 465 -7.87 -42.12 -18.09
CA GLY A 465 -8.38 -41.28 -19.19
C GLY A 465 -7.42 -40.86 -20.30
N ILE A 466 -6.96 -41.79 -21.14
CA ILE A 466 -6.11 -41.54 -22.33
C ILE A 466 -6.80 -40.66 -23.41
N ALA A 467 -8.08 -40.29 -23.27
CA ALA A 467 -8.79 -39.51 -24.29
C ALA A 467 -8.61 -37.97 -24.20
N MET A 468 -8.20 -37.39 -23.07
CA MET A 468 -8.07 -35.93 -22.93
C MET A 468 -6.69 -35.35 -23.28
N GLY A 469 -5.66 -36.19 -23.42
CA GLY A 469 -4.30 -35.72 -23.71
C GLY A 469 -4.13 -35.11 -25.10
N VAL A 470 -4.90 -35.55 -26.10
CA VAL A 470 -4.73 -35.10 -27.49
C VAL A 470 -5.23 -33.66 -27.70
N ALA A 471 -6.32 -33.27 -27.03
CA ALA A 471 -6.85 -31.90 -27.11
C ALA A 471 -5.92 -30.88 -26.44
N ALA A 472 -5.34 -31.23 -25.29
CA ALA A 472 -4.39 -30.36 -24.58
C ALA A 472 -3.09 -30.15 -25.37
N LEU A 473 -2.58 -31.20 -26.03
CA LEU A 473 -1.40 -31.10 -26.89
C LEU A 473 -1.65 -30.25 -28.15
N ALA A 474 -2.85 -30.35 -28.74
CA ALA A 474 -3.22 -29.51 -29.87
C ALA A 474 -3.33 -28.03 -29.48
N MET A 475 -3.92 -27.73 -28.32
CA MET A 475 -4.03 -26.36 -27.79
C MET A 475 -2.65 -25.77 -27.47
N MET A 476 -1.74 -26.54 -26.85
CA MET A 476 -0.37 -26.09 -26.61
C MET A 476 0.41 -25.82 -27.90
N ALA A 477 0.24 -26.67 -28.93
CA ALA A 477 0.90 -26.47 -30.22
C ALA A 477 0.42 -25.18 -30.93
N ILE A 478 -0.89 -24.90 -30.87
CA ILE A 478 -1.48 -23.68 -31.42
C ILE A 478 -1.00 -22.44 -30.66
N ALA A 479 -1.01 -22.49 -29.32
CA ALA A 479 -0.51 -21.39 -28.48
C ALA A 479 0.96 -21.09 -28.75
N TRP A 480 1.80 -22.12 -28.86
CA TRP A 480 3.22 -21.98 -29.20
C TRP A 480 3.43 -21.39 -30.60
N TRP A 481 2.63 -21.80 -31.59
CA TRP A 481 2.71 -21.25 -32.95
C TRP A 481 2.30 -19.77 -32.99
N LEU A 482 1.25 -19.37 -32.26
CA LEU A 482 0.82 -17.98 -32.16
C LEU A 482 1.87 -17.11 -31.44
N LEU A 483 2.45 -17.59 -30.33
CA LEU A 483 3.55 -16.91 -29.64
C LEU A 483 4.78 -16.73 -30.54
N ARG A 484 5.15 -17.77 -31.30
CA ARG A 484 6.25 -17.70 -32.26
C ARG A 484 5.97 -16.71 -33.39
N ARG A 485 4.71 -16.61 -33.84
CA ARG A 485 4.29 -15.63 -34.85
C ARG A 485 4.30 -14.20 -34.30
N TRP A 486 3.94 -14.01 -33.02
CA TRP A 486 3.91 -12.70 -32.37
C TRP A 486 5.32 -12.16 -32.09
N ARG A 487 6.25 -13.01 -31.62
CA ARG A 487 7.67 -12.62 -31.43
C ARG A 487 8.35 -12.16 -32.72
N ARG A 488 7.99 -12.74 -33.87
CA ARG A 488 8.48 -12.28 -35.19
C ARG A 488 7.97 -10.89 -35.56
N LYS A 489 6.78 -10.49 -35.08
CA LYS A 489 6.26 -9.13 -35.31
C LYS A 489 6.94 -8.10 -34.39
N GLN A 490 7.22 -8.44 -33.14
CA GLN A 490 7.91 -7.52 -32.21
C GLN A 490 9.36 -7.23 -32.63
N ALA A 491 10.10 -8.22 -33.13
CA ALA A 491 11.46 -8.01 -33.64
C ALA A 491 11.54 -7.04 -34.85
N GLY A 492 10.42 -6.76 -35.53
CA GLY A 492 10.34 -5.75 -36.58
C GLY A 492 10.09 -4.33 -36.04
N ILE A 493 9.37 -4.21 -34.93
CA ILE A 493 9.05 -2.92 -34.29
C ILE A 493 10.27 -2.37 -33.54
N ASP A 494 11.04 -3.24 -32.88
CA ASP A 494 12.24 -2.83 -32.12
C ASP A 494 13.38 -2.31 -33.03
N ARG A 495 13.40 -2.71 -34.31
CA ARG A 495 14.34 -2.17 -35.29
C ARG A 495 13.96 -0.76 -35.74
N ALA A 496 12.66 -0.47 -35.88
CA ALA A 496 12.18 0.87 -36.19
C ALA A 496 12.38 1.86 -35.02
N ALA A 497 12.20 1.38 -33.77
CA ALA A 497 12.38 2.21 -32.58
C ALA A 497 13.87 2.54 -32.26
N ARG A 498 14.83 1.78 -32.81
CA ARG A 498 16.27 2.07 -32.64
C ARG A 498 16.80 3.14 -33.59
N GLU A 499 16.16 3.39 -34.73
CA GLU A 499 16.59 4.44 -35.67
C GLU A 499 16.13 5.85 -35.25
N GLU A 500 15.16 5.99 -34.34
CA GLU A 500 14.69 7.29 -33.83
C GLU A 500 15.44 7.83 -32.60
N ARG A 501 16.36 7.06 -31.99
CA ARG A 501 17.09 7.49 -30.78
C ARG A 501 18.42 8.21 -31.04
N GLU A 502 18.77 8.51 -32.28
CA GLU A 502 20.03 9.19 -32.64
C GLU A 502 19.82 10.63 -33.12
N TYR A 503 19.10 11.47 -32.38
CA TYR A 503 19.34 12.93 -32.35
C TYR A 503 18.47 13.63 -31.28
N VAL A 504 19.06 14.14 -30.19
CA VAL A 504 18.42 15.17 -29.36
C VAL A 504 19.45 16.26 -29.04
N PRO A 505 19.27 17.49 -29.55
CA PRO A 505 20.20 18.58 -29.27
C PRO A 505 19.96 19.16 -27.87
N TYR A 506 21.04 19.32 -27.11
CA TYR A 506 21.05 19.95 -25.80
C TYR A 506 20.91 21.47 -25.92
N HIS A 507 19.71 22.03 -25.76
CA HIS A 507 19.52 23.38 -25.22
C HIS A 507 18.10 23.50 -24.68
N LEU A 508 17.96 23.68 -23.36
CA LEU A 508 16.96 24.52 -22.66
C LEU A 508 17.12 24.26 -21.13
N ARG A 509 17.58 25.28 -20.40
CA ARG A 509 17.54 25.32 -18.93
C ARG A 509 16.21 25.94 -18.50
N PRO A 510 15.46 25.35 -17.55
CA PRO A 510 14.43 26.08 -16.82
C PRO A 510 15.05 26.77 -15.58
N GLU A 511 14.64 28.01 -15.33
CA GLU A 511 14.79 28.69 -14.04
C GLU A 511 13.93 27.98 -12.98
N TRP A 512 14.50 27.66 -11.82
CA TRP A 512 13.80 26.99 -10.73
C TRP A 512 13.20 28.01 -9.75
N ALA A 513 11.91 27.86 -9.45
CA ALA A 513 11.21 28.58 -8.40
C ALA A 513 11.66 28.09 -7.00
N HIS A 514 11.80 29.03 -6.08
CA HIS A 514 12.25 28.81 -4.71
C HIS A 514 11.20 28.02 -3.90
N ILE A 515 11.54 26.82 -3.40
CA ILE A 515 10.69 26.02 -2.50
C ILE A 515 11.06 26.36 -1.04
N GLN A 516 10.07 26.77 -0.23
CA GLN A 516 10.20 26.95 1.22
C GLN A 516 9.57 25.77 1.99
N PRO A 517 10.08 25.44 3.21
CA PRO A 517 9.57 24.34 4.03
C PRO A 517 8.13 24.56 4.54
N TYR A 518 7.35 23.47 4.58
CA TYR A 518 5.89 23.49 4.41
C TYR A 518 5.07 23.31 5.72
N SER A 519 5.45 23.97 6.81
CA SER A 519 4.77 23.75 8.11
C SER A 519 3.63 24.73 8.46
N GLN A 520 3.22 25.66 7.58
CA GLN A 520 2.33 26.78 8.02
C GLN A 520 1.20 27.27 7.08
N PHE A 521 0.87 26.62 5.96
CA PHE A 521 -0.18 27.17 5.08
C PHE A 521 -1.59 26.64 5.39
N GLY A 522 -2.52 27.56 5.65
CA GLY A 522 -3.96 27.32 5.68
C GLY A 522 -4.56 27.04 4.29
N ASN A 523 -5.89 26.87 4.24
CA ASN A 523 -6.65 26.48 3.04
C ASN A 523 -6.26 27.29 1.78
N LEU A 524 -5.58 26.64 0.84
CA LEU A 524 -5.35 27.16 -0.51
C LEU A 524 -6.64 27.00 -1.33
N THR A 525 -7.09 28.08 -1.96
CA THR A 525 -8.18 28.06 -2.94
C THR A 525 -7.61 28.34 -4.32
N TRP A 526 -7.99 27.51 -5.29
CA TRP A 526 -7.55 27.62 -6.68
C TRP A 526 -8.69 28.21 -7.50
N THR A 527 -8.49 29.40 -8.06
CA THR A 527 -9.40 30.00 -9.05
C THR A 527 -8.68 30.17 -10.37
N PRO A 528 -9.23 29.67 -11.49
CA PRO A 528 -8.64 29.91 -12.80
C PRO A 528 -8.77 31.41 -13.14
N GLU A 529 -7.65 32.03 -13.50
CA GLU A 529 -7.61 33.47 -13.82
C GLU A 529 -8.42 33.76 -15.11
N GLN A 530 -8.50 32.80 -16.05
CA GLN A 530 -9.38 32.78 -17.23
C GLN A 530 -9.65 31.34 -17.73
N PRO A 531 -10.71 31.09 -18.53
CA PRO A 531 -10.94 29.78 -19.14
C PRO A 531 -9.78 29.40 -20.10
N GLY A 532 -8.95 28.46 -19.68
CA GLY A 532 -7.77 27.98 -20.44
C GLY A 532 -6.42 28.55 -19.98
N GLY A 533 -6.38 29.29 -18.87
CA GLY A 533 -5.13 29.82 -18.29
C GLY A 533 -4.44 28.87 -17.30
N GLU A 534 -3.16 29.15 -17.05
CA GLU A 534 -2.30 28.47 -16.09
C GLU A 534 -2.81 28.65 -14.65
N TRP A 535 -2.78 27.59 -13.84
CA TRP A 535 -3.23 27.64 -12.45
C TRP A 535 -2.18 28.34 -11.58
N LYS A 536 -2.54 29.47 -10.97
CA LYS A 536 -1.72 30.14 -9.95
C LYS A 536 -2.36 29.96 -8.57
N ALA A 537 -1.52 29.61 -7.60
CA ALA A 537 -1.91 29.65 -6.19
C ALA A 537 -1.85 31.09 -5.70
N GLU A 538 -2.97 31.66 -5.28
CA GLU A 538 -2.98 32.92 -4.54
C GLU A 538 -3.08 32.65 -3.04
N HIS A 539 -2.13 33.19 -2.29
CA HIS A 539 -2.17 33.23 -0.84
C HIS A 539 -2.99 34.44 -0.41
N LYS A 540 -4.22 34.22 0.08
CA LYS A 540 -4.97 35.28 0.77
C LYS A 540 -4.53 35.36 2.23
N GLU A 541 -3.67 36.34 2.53
CA GLU A 541 -3.49 36.76 3.92
C GLU A 541 -4.80 37.37 4.43
N HIS A 542 -5.41 36.72 5.42
CA HIS A 542 -6.41 37.38 6.24
C HIS A 542 -5.68 38.43 7.09
N ALA A 543 -5.77 39.70 6.69
CA ALA A 543 -5.37 40.81 7.53
C ALA A 543 -6.18 40.76 8.84
N SER A 544 -5.57 40.33 9.93
CA SER A 544 -6.14 40.49 11.25
C SER A 544 -6.04 41.98 11.62
N THR A 545 -7.14 42.72 11.43
CA THR A 545 -7.31 44.03 12.06
C THR A 545 -7.37 43.81 13.57
N SER A 546 -6.27 44.09 14.26
CA SER A 546 -6.26 44.27 15.70
C SER A 546 -6.87 45.65 16.00
N ASP A 547 -8.17 45.69 16.24
CA ASP A 547 -8.80 46.85 16.87
C ASP A 547 -8.34 46.89 18.33
N GLY A 548 -7.47 47.86 18.63
CA GLY A 548 -7.18 48.28 19.98
C GLY A 548 -8.36 49.08 20.52
N ALA A 549 -9.04 48.53 21.53
CA ALA A 549 -9.95 49.28 22.38
C ALA A 549 -9.16 49.89 23.55
N MET A 550 -9.26 51.22 23.67
CA MET A 550 -9.21 51.94 24.95
C MET A 550 -10.47 51.64 25.76
#